data_AF-A0A395GRW1-F1
#
_entry.id   AF-A0A395GRW1-F1
#
_cell.length_a   1.000
_cell.length_b   1.000
_cell.length_c   1.000
_cell.angle_alpha   90.00
_cell.angle_beta   90.00
_cell.angle_gamma   90.00
#
_symmetry.space_group_name_H-M   'P 1'
#
loop_
_entity.id
_entity.type
_entity.pdbx_description
1 polymer ?
#
loop_
_entity_poly.entity_id
_entity_poly.type
_entity_poly.pdbx_seq_one_letter_code
_entity_poly.pdbx_strand_id
1 'polypeptide(L)'
;MVGVASYGRSFEMTTAGCYSSSCTWTAGGAAGPCTQTTGYISNAGINQILADNSDAEWIFDADSDSDILVYNETQWVGYMTNTTKSTRTAYYETFNFAGTSEWAIDLEEFEVYVNPSTPGLLDLEVEIDELGLDVDQNLTCIDLIAGDNTTAELDEYVMLGAAYIDEVLTEYAGNPKDWDEDMAGTFAYAFCQDFPTGPCQEALGDLCTEGEIESGLYWAQYMVGTLFANLVQWYSAFYGSASVAALDIPVIVDTFSPTVESGVLSFSSFQSALSTALGLSSTFLPGSGELTDPLDTGFSTANTFISLLASSLYTLPDSTDIETELINIMSELYNSTTKSIVDISAWVFEYPNEASNLPSSLIEGPFTHDVANYFYNVKPLFTYDGTTWLEMQKSINATLKMNLVGAALAAADYYVLKDASVKPKKCTSVGDYLIDDICYTLAWPGAANCQQGQAHNTHATETIIESITSYGINITEMIVNSEACQNATGVYYGSQSVDITEVASTGVLPTCFFNLPVLQLVPVDGEDPFYDSPCWINTVNASVTDVTVGISYVPPNLYEIFDQDYCTCGYAHICKRLDGGC
;
A
#
# COMPACT_ATOMS: atom_id res chain seq x y z
N MET A 1 9.65 -19.85 -16.08
CA MET A 1 9.09 -20.86 -15.18
C MET A 1 8.99 -22.19 -15.91
N VAL A 2 9.40 -23.29 -15.28
CA VAL A 2 9.25 -24.65 -15.80
C VAL A 2 8.40 -25.48 -14.84
N GLY A 3 7.44 -26.24 -15.37
CA GLY A 3 6.55 -27.07 -14.56
C GLY A 3 7.24 -28.26 -13.90
N VAL A 4 6.98 -28.48 -12.62
CA VAL A 4 7.31 -29.71 -11.87
C VAL A 4 6.04 -30.28 -11.22
N ALA A 5 6.03 -31.58 -10.92
CA ALA A 5 4.82 -32.27 -10.49
C ALA A 5 4.97 -32.87 -9.09
N SER A 6 3.92 -32.70 -8.29
CA SER A 6 3.73 -33.33 -6.96
C SER A 6 2.81 -34.54 -7.03
N TYR A 7 2.75 -35.16 -8.21
CA TYR A 7 1.93 -36.31 -8.49
C TYR A 7 2.61 -37.23 -9.50
N GLY A 8 2.13 -38.46 -9.55
CA GLY A 8 2.49 -39.43 -10.57
C GLY A 8 1.32 -39.81 -11.47
N ARG A 9 1.65 -40.22 -12.70
CA ARG A 9 0.70 -40.94 -13.57
C ARG A 9 0.91 -42.44 -13.39
N SER A 10 -0.16 -43.15 -13.12
CA SER A 10 -0.12 -44.57 -12.77
C SER A 10 -0.78 -45.47 -13.82
N PHE A 11 -0.31 -46.71 -13.91
CA PHE A 11 -0.78 -47.71 -14.88
C PHE A 11 -0.88 -49.09 -14.24
N GLU A 12 -1.86 -49.87 -14.70
CA GLU A 12 -1.99 -51.30 -14.46
C GLU A 12 -1.24 -52.06 -15.54
N MET A 13 -0.06 -52.59 -15.22
CA MET A 13 0.82 -53.27 -16.15
C MET A 13 0.29 -54.66 -16.52
N THR A 14 0.55 -55.12 -17.75
CA THR A 14 0.19 -56.47 -18.19
C THR A 14 1.08 -57.55 -17.57
N THR A 15 2.29 -57.19 -17.15
CA THR A 15 3.33 -58.10 -16.66
C THR A 15 3.92 -57.56 -15.38
N ALA A 16 3.86 -58.36 -14.31
CA ALA A 16 4.41 -57.99 -13.01
C ALA A 16 5.92 -57.70 -13.09
N GLY A 17 6.37 -56.65 -12.38
CA GLY A 17 7.77 -56.23 -12.35
C GLY A 17 8.31 -55.59 -13.64
N CYS A 18 7.47 -55.38 -14.67
CA CYS A 18 7.89 -54.69 -15.88
C CYS A 18 7.80 -53.17 -15.68
N TYR A 19 8.94 -52.46 -15.67
CA TYR A 19 8.99 -51.01 -15.43
C TYR A 19 9.54 -50.15 -16.58
N SER A 20 10.14 -50.77 -17.60
CA SER A 20 10.73 -50.04 -18.73
C SER A 20 9.66 -49.40 -19.64
N SER A 21 10.07 -48.45 -20.48
CA SER A 21 9.23 -47.82 -21.52
C SER A 21 8.65 -48.80 -22.56
N SER A 22 9.15 -50.05 -22.63
CA SER A 22 8.62 -51.10 -23.51
C SER A 22 7.47 -51.92 -22.92
N CYS A 23 7.16 -51.72 -21.64
CA CYS A 23 6.12 -52.46 -20.95
C CYS A 23 4.72 -52.02 -21.40
N THR A 24 3.78 -52.96 -21.42
CA THR A 24 2.39 -52.70 -21.83
C THR A 24 1.46 -52.66 -20.62
N TRP A 25 0.34 -51.95 -20.74
CA TRP A 25 -0.63 -51.75 -19.66
C TRP A 25 -2.07 -52.00 -20.14
N THR A 26 -2.97 -52.25 -19.19
CA THR A 26 -4.39 -52.59 -19.45
C THR A 26 -5.36 -51.48 -19.06
N ALA A 27 -5.02 -50.70 -18.03
CA ALA A 27 -5.78 -49.56 -17.55
C ALA A 27 -4.87 -48.53 -16.88
N GLY A 28 -5.43 -47.39 -16.49
CA GLY A 28 -4.78 -46.53 -15.49
C GLY A 28 -4.65 -47.27 -14.16
N GLY A 29 -3.63 -46.94 -13.39
CA GLY A 29 -3.38 -47.56 -12.09
C GLY A 29 -4.47 -47.22 -11.07
N ALA A 30 -4.47 -47.92 -9.95
CA ALA A 30 -5.44 -47.72 -8.88
C ALA A 30 -5.54 -46.24 -8.47
N ALA A 31 -6.76 -45.79 -8.19
CA ALA A 31 -7.00 -44.43 -7.71
C ALA A 31 -6.39 -44.25 -6.32
N GLY A 32 -5.74 -43.10 -6.09
CA GLY A 32 -5.24 -42.73 -4.77
C GLY A 32 -6.40 -42.49 -3.78
N PRO A 33 -6.17 -42.65 -2.46
CA PRO A 33 -7.23 -42.55 -1.44
C PRO A 33 -7.89 -41.16 -1.41
N CYS A 34 -7.13 -40.08 -1.60
CA CYS A 34 -7.67 -38.71 -1.62
C CYS A 34 -8.03 -38.24 -3.04
N THR A 35 -7.17 -38.50 -4.03
CA THR A 35 -7.38 -38.02 -5.41
C THR A 35 -8.54 -38.71 -6.12
N GLN A 36 -8.89 -39.94 -5.71
CA GLN A 36 -10.02 -40.74 -6.21
C GLN A 36 -10.10 -40.84 -7.74
N THR A 37 -8.96 -40.70 -8.42
CA THR A 37 -8.87 -40.65 -9.87
C THR A 37 -7.94 -41.76 -10.37
N THR A 38 -8.46 -42.69 -11.16
CA THR A 38 -7.68 -43.76 -11.78
C THR A 38 -6.57 -43.19 -12.67
N GLY A 39 -5.37 -43.74 -12.56
CA GLY A 39 -4.19 -43.29 -13.33
C GLY A 39 -3.53 -42.01 -12.80
N TYR A 40 -3.90 -41.55 -11.60
CA TYR A 40 -3.38 -40.33 -10.98
C TYR A 40 -3.26 -40.49 -9.47
N ILE A 41 -2.07 -40.28 -8.93
CA ILE A 41 -1.79 -40.43 -7.51
C ILE A 41 -0.87 -39.30 -7.03
N SER A 42 -1.18 -38.72 -5.87
CA SER A 42 -0.39 -37.66 -5.24
C SER A 42 0.97 -38.20 -4.76
N ASN A 43 1.98 -37.33 -4.64
CA ASN A 43 3.25 -37.69 -4.00
C ASN A 43 3.02 -38.16 -2.56
N ALA A 44 2.07 -37.57 -1.84
CA ALA A 44 1.63 -38.04 -0.52
C ALA A 44 1.24 -39.54 -0.54
N GLY A 45 0.40 -39.93 -1.50
CA GLY A 45 -0.04 -41.32 -1.65
C GLY A 45 1.09 -42.26 -2.10
N ILE A 46 1.99 -41.79 -2.98
CA ILE A 46 3.17 -42.55 -3.41
C ILE A 46 4.10 -42.81 -2.22
N ASN A 47 4.38 -41.79 -1.40
CA ASN A 47 5.22 -41.89 -0.22
C ASN A 47 4.62 -42.84 0.83
N GLN A 48 3.29 -42.80 1.03
CA GLN A 48 2.61 -43.76 1.90
C GLN A 48 2.73 -45.20 1.38
N ILE A 49 2.59 -45.43 0.07
CA ILE A 49 2.81 -46.78 -0.50
C ILE A 49 4.23 -47.26 -0.23
N LEU A 50 5.23 -46.40 -0.41
CA LEU A 50 6.63 -46.73 -0.12
C LEU A 50 6.89 -47.04 1.36
N ALA A 51 6.18 -46.37 2.27
CA ALA A 51 6.28 -46.61 3.70
C ALA A 51 5.58 -47.91 4.14
N ASP A 52 4.38 -48.17 3.60
CA ASP A 52 3.50 -49.26 4.06
C ASP A 52 3.76 -50.59 3.33
N ASN A 53 4.34 -50.55 2.13
CA ASN A 53 4.52 -51.73 1.28
C ASN A 53 5.99 -52.12 1.17
N SER A 54 6.39 -53.16 1.90
CA SER A 54 7.76 -53.68 1.88
C SER A 54 8.22 -54.21 0.52
N ASP A 55 7.27 -54.55 -0.37
CA ASP A 55 7.55 -55.08 -1.70
C ASP A 55 7.49 -53.99 -2.78
N ALA A 56 7.30 -52.72 -2.40
CA ALA A 56 7.37 -51.60 -3.32
C ALA A 56 8.82 -51.33 -3.75
N GLU A 57 9.04 -51.19 -5.05
CA GLU A 57 10.34 -50.92 -5.64
C GLU A 57 10.37 -49.51 -6.23
N TRP A 58 11.26 -48.67 -5.70
CA TRP A 58 11.60 -47.38 -6.29
C TRP A 58 12.80 -47.51 -7.22
N ILE A 59 12.67 -46.94 -8.42
CA ILE A 59 13.66 -46.99 -9.48
C ILE A 59 13.82 -45.57 -10.05
N PHE A 60 15.03 -45.05 -10.07
CA PHE A 60 15.35 -43.83 -10.82
C PHE A 60 15.75 -44.18 -12.25
N ASP A 61 15.02 -43.67 -13.24
CA ASP A 61 15.32 -43.85 -14.66
C ASP A 61 16.18 -42.69 -15.19
N ALA A 62 17.49 -42.92 -15.25
CA ALA A 62 18.45 -41.90 -15.66
C ALA A 62 18.26 -41.39 -17.10
N ASP A 63 17.67 -42.20 -17.99
CA ASP A 63 17.45 -41.80 -19.39
C ASP A 63 16.33 -40.76 -19.51
N SER A 64 15.31 -40.83 -18.66
CA SER A 64 14.19 -39.88 -18.62
C SER A 64 14.27 -38.87 -17.49
N ASP A 65 15.24 -38.99 -16.58
CA ASP A 65 15.41 -38.15 -15.39
C ASP A 65 14.09 -38.07 -14.58
N SER A 66 13.55 -39.25 -14.29
CA SER A 66 12.25 -39.48 -13.65
C SER A 66 12.31 -40.64 -12.66
N ASP A 67 11.40 -40.62 -11.69
CA ASP A 67 11.26 -41.70 -10.71
C ASP A 67 10.12 -42.64 -11.12
N ILE A 68 10.32 -43.92 -10.85
CA ILE A 68 9.36 -44.99 -11.10
C ILE A 68 9.11 -45.73 -9.79
N LEU A 69 7.84 -45.98 -9.49
CA LEU A 69 7.40 -46.87 -8.42
C LEU A 69 6.70 -48.08 -9.04
N VAL A 70 7.12 -49.28 -8.66
CA VAL A 70 6.39 -50.53 -8.93
C VAL A 70 5.91 -51.12 -7.61
N TYR A 71 4.64 -51.47 -7.51
CA TYR A 71 4.06 -52.03 -6.29
C TYR A 71 2.90 -52.97 -6.60
N ASN A 72 2.49 -53.78 -5.62
CA ASN A 72 1.37 -54.73 -5.74
C ASN A 72 1.41 -55.55 -7.04
N GLU A 73 2.59 -56.05 -7.39
CA GLU A 73 2.91 -56.81 -8.60
C GLU A 73 2.83 -56.02 -9.92
N THR A 74 1.67 -55.43 -10.23
CA THR A 74 1.34 -54.85 -11.55
C THR A 74 1.06 -53.36 -11.52
N GLN A 75 1.08 -52.69 -10.37
CA GLN A 75 0.96 -51.23 -10.34
C GLN A 75 2.30 -50.59 -10.69
N TRP A 76 2.23 -49.55 -11.51
CA TRP A 76 3.38 -48.74 -11.93
C TRP A 76 3.03 -47.26 -11.84
N VAL A 77 3.95 -46.42 -11.38
CA VAL A 77 3.80 -44.96 -11.31
C VAL A 77 5.07 -44.29 -11.80
N GLY A 78 4.93 -43.33 -12.72
CA GLY A 78 6.00 -42.41 -13.08
C GLY A 78 5.76 -41.07 -12.37
N TYR A 79 6.73 -40.61 -11.59
CA TYR A 79 6.61 -39.44 -10.72
C TYR A 79 7.96 -38.73 -10.53
N MET A 80 7.98 -37.72 -9.65
CA MET A 80 9.20 -37.03 -9.22
C MET A 80 9.30 -37.06 -7.70
N THR A 81 10.42 -37.56 -7.19
CA THR A 81 10.83 -37.37 -5.79
C THR A 81 11.32 -35.94 -5.57
N ASN A 82 11.39 -35.50 -4.31
CA ASN A 82 11.95 -34.18 -3.95
C ASN A 82 13.40 -34.03 -4.45
N THR A 83 14.16 -35.12 -4.45
CA THR A 83 15.50 -35.17 -5.04
C THR A 83 15.48 -34.85 -6.53
N THR A 84 14.63 -35.53 -7.31
CA THR A 84 14.51 -35.29 -8.77
C THR A 84 13.96 -33.90 -9.08
N LYS A 85 13.02 -33.38 -8.29
CA LYS A 85 12.57 -31.99 -8.41
C LYS A 85 13.73 -31.01 -8.21
N SER A 86 14.54 -31.22 -7.17
CA SER A 86 15.68 -30.36 -6.85
C SER A 86 16.76 -30.39 -7.94
N THR A 87 17.13 -31.57 -8.44
CA THR A 87 18.13 -31.69 -9.52
C THR A 87 17.65 -31.06 -10.82
N ARG A 88 16.36 -31.21 -11.17
CA ARG A 88 15.77 -30.58 -12.36
C ARG A 88 15.67 -29.07 -12.21
N THR A 89 15.33 -28.56 -11.03
CA THR A 89 15.32 -27.11 -10.75
C THR A 89 16.70 -26.50 -11.00
N ALA A 90 17.76 -27.11 -10.43
CA ALA A 90 19.14 -26.68 -10.67
C ALA A 90 19.54 -26.77 -12.17
N TYR A 91 19.07 -27.81 -12.88
CA TYR A 91 19.29 -27.91 -14.32
C TYR A 91 18.58 -26.80 -15.11
N TYR A 92 17.35 -26.44 -14.75
CA TYR A 92 16.59 -25.37 -15.40
C TYR A 92 17.22 -23.99 -15.17
N GLU A 93 17.80 -23.74 -14.01
CA GLU A 93 18.55 -22.51 -13.73
C GLU A 93 19.71 -22.31 -14.72
N THR A 94 20.37 -23.38 -15.18
CA THR A 94 21.47 -23.28 -16.16
C THR A 94 21.03 -22.72 -17.52
N PHE A 95 19.73 -22.73 -17.81
CA PHE A 95 19.13 -22.15 -19.03
C PHE A 95 18.64 -20.71 -18.83
N ASN A 96 18.87 -20.09 -17.67
CA ASN A 96 18.33 -18.78 -17.29
C ASN A 96 16.79 -18.73 -17.30
N PHE A 97 16.12 -19.84 -16.96
CA PHE A 97 14.68 -19.77 -16.66
C PHE A 97 14.46 -19.04 -15.33
N ALA A 98 13.35 -18.30 -15.21
CA ALA A 98 13.00 -17.53 -14.01
C ALA A 98 12.66 -18.36 -12.75
N GLY A 99 12.72 -19.70 -12.79
CA GLY A 99 12.33 -20.60 -11.69
C GLY A 99 11.42 -21.76 -12.12
N THR A 100 10.79 -22.42 -11.16
CA THR A 100 9.85 -23.56 -11.34
C THR A 100 8.45 -23.25 -10.85
N SER A 101 7.45 -23.82 -11.51
CA SER A 101 6.05 -23.80 -11.06
C SER A 101 5.61 -25.22 -10.71
N GLU A 102 5.08 -25.42 -9.52
CA GLU A 102 4.68 -26.74 -9.05
C GLU A 102 3.19 -27.00 -9.24
N TRP A 103 2.85 -28.21 -9.70
CA TRP A 103 1.48 -28.69 -9.73
C TRP A 103 1.35 -29.99 -8.92
N ALA A 104 0.71 -30.01 -7.77
CA ALA A 104 0.26 -28.86 -6.98
C ALA A 104 0.58 -29.12 -5.51
N ILE A 105 0.62 -28.06 -4.70
CA ILE A 105 1.10 -28.10 -3.32
C ILE A 105 0.26 -29.05 -2.43
N ASP A 106 -1.03 -29.17 -2.69
CA ASP A 106 -1.97 -30.07 -2.00
C ASP A 106 -1.70 -31.57 -2.23
N LEU A 107 -0.73 -31.92 -3.08
CA LEU A 107 -0.40 -33.29 -3.45
C LEU A 107 0.93 -33.77 -2.86
N GLU A 108 1.70 -32.90 -2.21
CA GLU A 108 3.03 -33.24 -1.70
C GLU A 108 2.98 -34.23 -0.53
N GLU A 109 2.21 -33.90 0.50
CA GLU A 109 2.11 -34.66 1.74
C GLU A 109 0.64 -34.75 2.22
N PHE A 110 0.36 -35.67 3.15
CA PHE A 110 -0.97 -35.73 3.77
C PHE A 110 -1.02 -34.69 4.87
N GLU A 111 -1.94 -33.75 4.77
CA GLU A 111 -2.29 -32.88 5.89
C GLU A 111 -3.16 -33.64 6.89
N VAL A 112 -2.97 -33.35 8.18
CA VAL A 112 -3.86 -33.87 9.23
C VAL A 112 -5.16 -33.09 9.12
N TYR A 113 -6.22 -33.72 8.61
CA TYR A 113 -7.55 -33.10 8.65
C TYR A 113 -8.03 -33.01 10.09
N VAL A 114 -7.87 -31.83 10.70
CA VAL A 114 -8.53 -31.48 11.96
C VAL A 114 -9.96 -31.08 11.60
N ASN A 115 -10.94 -31.81 12.11
CA ASN A 115 -12.33 -31.50 11.81
C ASN A 115 -12.80 -30.38 12.76
N PRO A 116 -13.07 -29.16 12.26
CA PRO A 116 -13.45 -28.00 13.09
C PRO A 116 -14.80 -28.16 13.80
N SER A 117 -15.58 -29.20 13.45
CA SER A 117 -16.87 -29.52 14.08
C SER A 117 -16.78 -30.65 15.11
N THR A 118 -15.59 -31.19 15.39
CA THR A 118 -15.38 -32.10 16.51
C THR A 118 -14.90 -31.26 17.69
N PRO A 119 -15.66 -31.18 18.80
CA PRO A 119 -15.13 -30.67 20.06
C PRO A 119 -14.08 -31.65 20.55
N GLY A 120 -12.86 -31.44 20.08
CA GLY A 120 -11.63 -32.08 20.50
C GLY A 120 -10.47 -31.09 20.38
N LEU A 121 -10.80 -29.80 20.36
CA LEU A 121 -9.88 -28.75 20.75
C LEU A 121 -9.39 -29.11 22.14
N LEU A 122 -8.07 -29.15 22.29
CA LEU A 122 -7.39 -29.67 23.46
C LEU A 122 -8.07 -29.20 24.75
N ASP A 123 -8.45 -30.15 25.62
CA ASP A 123 -8.56 -29.90 27.06
C ASP A 123 -7.14 -29.52 27.53
N LEU A 124 -6.74 -28.27 27.27
CA LEU A 124 -5.54 -27.66 27.83
C LEU A 124 -5.82 -27.43 29.31
N GLU A 125 -5.75 -28.48 30.15
CA GLU A 125 -5.77 -28.38 31.63
C GLU A 125 -4.48 -27.69 32.15
N VAL A 126 -4.08 -26.56 31.57
CA VAL A 126 -2.81 -25.88 31.83
C VAL A 126 -3.09 -24.54 32.50
N GLU A 127 -2.90 -24.47 33.83
CA GLU A 127 -2.65 -23.18 34.51
C GLU A 127 -1.36 -22.58 33.91
N ILE A 128 -1.42 -21.36 33.35
CA ILE A 128 -0.22 -20.64 32.89
C ILE A 128 0.48 -20.08 34.14
N ASP A 129 1.19 -20.97 34.83
CA ASP A 129 1.82 -20.79 36.14
C ASP A 129 2.79 -19.58 36.19
N GLU A 130 3.35 -19.14 35.06
CA GLU A 130 4.30 -18.02 35.01
C GLU A 130 3.64 -16.63 34.88
N LEU A 131 2.41 -16.54 34.36
CA LEU A 131 1.66 -15.27 34.22
C LEU A 131 0.51 -15.13 35.23
N GLY A 132 0.16 -16.19 35.95
CA GLY A 132 -0.96 -16.20 36.90
C GLY A 132 -2.33 -16.09 36.22
N LEU A 133 -2.39 -16.47 34.94
CA LEU A 133 -3.59 -16.50 34.12
C LEU A 133 -4.08 -17.95 34.04
N ASP A 134 -5.37 -18.12 34.26
CA ASP A 134 -6.07 -19.39 34.10
C ASP A 134 -6.82 -19.27 32.76
N VAL A 135 -6.41 -20.03 31.74
CA VAL A 135 -7.03 -19.97 30.41
C VAL A 135 -8.46 -20.53 30.39
N ASP A 136 -8.82 -21.23 31.47
CA ASP A 136 -10.17 -21.75 31.76
C ASP A 136 -10.94 -20.80 32.72
N GLN A 137 -10.43 -19.58 33.00
CA GLN A 137 -11.15 -18.63 33.85
C GLN A 137 -12.50 -18.23 33.25
N ASN A 138 -13.55 -18.39 34.05
CA ASN A 138 -14.89 -17.88 33.74
C ASN A 138 -14.89 -16.35 33.74
N LEU A 139 -14.80 -15.77 32.54
CA LEU A 139 -15.12 -14.36 32.33
C LEU A 139 -16.62 -14.19 32.05
N THR A 140 -17.20 -13.10 32.56
CA THR A 140 -18.58 -12.72 32.21
C THR A 140 -18.67 -12.40 30.73
N CYS A 141 -19.68 -12.92 30.01
CA CYS A 141 -19.97 -12.50 28.64
C CYS A 141 -20.11 -10.97 28.57
N ILE A 142 -19.38 -10.33 27.67
CA ILE A 142 -19.54 -8.91 27.35
C ILE A 142 -20.18 -8.75 25.97
N ASP A 143 -21.11 -7.81 25.89
CA ASP A 143 -21.65 -7.37 24.62
C ASP A 143 -20.67 -6.34 24.02
N LEU A 144 -19.89 -6.76 23.03
CA LEU A 144 -18.93 -5.90 22.33
C LEU A 144 -19.62 -4.73 21.59
N ILE A 145 -20.91 -4.87 21.25
CA ILE A 145 -21.69 -3.92 20.44
C ILE A 145 -22.38 -2.88 21.34
N ALA A 146 -22.73 -3.22 22.58
CA ALA A 146 -23.43 -2.32 23.50
C ALA A 146 -22.67 -1.02 23.83
N GLY A 147 -21.36 -0.96 23.57
CA GLY A 147 -20.55 0.27 23.66
C GLY A 147 -20.23 0.75 25.09
N ASP A 148 -20.63 0.00 26.12
CA ASP A 148 -20.41 0.35 27.53
C ASP A 148 -19.14 -0.31 28.14
N ASN A 149 -18.36 -1.05 27.34
CA ASN A 149 -17.17 -1.78 27.80
C ASN A 149 -16.01 -0.82 28.12
N THR A 150 -15.35 -1.03 29.25
CA THR A 150 -14.14 -0.31 29.64
C THR A 150 -12.91 -0.87 28.92
N THR A 151 -11.89 -0.03 28.72
CA THR A 151 -10.59 -0.47 28.16
C THR A 151 -9.97 -1.61 28.96
N ALA A 152 -10.14 -1.60 30.29
CA ALA A 152 -9.61 -2.65 31.16
C ALA A 152 -10.31 -4.00 30.95
N GLU A 153 -11.63 -3.99 30.72
CA GLU A 153 -12.38 -5.20 30.39
C GLU A 153 -11.89 -5.75 29.04
N LEU A 154 -11.81 -4.92 27.99
CA LEU A 154 -11.32 -5.35 26.67
C LEU A 154 -9.89 -5.90 26.72
N ASP A 155 -9.00 -5.29 27.50
CA ASP A 155 -7.62 -5.74 27.67
C ASP A 155 -7.52 -7.12 28.34
N GLU A 156 -8.45 -7.46 29.24
CA GLU A 156 -8.51 -8.77 29.90
C GLU A 156 -8.85 -9.89 28.90
N TYR A 157 -9.82 -9.66 28.01
CA TYR A 157 -10.18 -10.61 26.95
C TYR A 157 -9.09 -10.79 25.89
N VAL A 158 -8.43 -9.70 25.50
CA VAL A 158 -7.27 -9.74 24.59
C VAL A 158 -6.15 -10.56 25.22
N MET A 159 -5.84 -10.32 26.49
CA MET A 159 -4.79 -11.05 27.21
C MET A 159 -5.11 -12.55 27.24
N LEU A 160 -6.34 -12.92 27.57
CA LEU A 160 -6.76 -14.32 27.64
C LEU A 160 -6.67 -15.03 26.28
N GLY A 161 -7.16 -14.39 25.21
CA GLY A 161 -7.09 -14.97 23.88
C GLY A 161 -5.65 -15.05 23.34
N ALA A 162 -4.81 -14.05 23.61
CA ALA A 162 -3.40 -14.06 23.20
C ALA A 162 -2.61 -15.14 23.95
N ALA A 163 -2.91 -15.34 25.24
CA ALA A 163 -2.32 -16.42 26.02
C ALA A 163 -2.70 -17.81 25.46
N TYR A 164 -3.94 -17.99 25.04
CA TYR A 164 -4.39 -19.23 24.41
C TYR A 164 -3.69 -19.47 23.07
N ILE A 165 -3.51 -18.41 22.25
CA ILE A 165 -2.74 -18.48 21.00
C ILE A 165 -1.28 -18.90 21.28
N ASP A 166 -0.65 -18.36 22.32
CA ASP A 166 0.74 -18.71 22.69
C ASP A 166 0.89 -20.20 23.04
N GLU A 167 -0.10 -20.76 23.76
CA GLU A 167 -0.11 -22.17 24.14
C GLU A 167 -0.33 -23.07 22.93
N VAL A 168 -1.32 -22.76 22.08
CA VAL A 168 -1.56 -23.49 20.83
C VAL A 168 -0.30 -23.49 19.96
N LEU A 169 0.37 -22.35 19.79
CA LEU A 169 1.60 -22.30 19.01
C LEU A 169 2.73 -23.15 19.62
N THR A 170 2.79 -23.27 20.95
CA THR A 170 3.73 -24.16 21.65
C THR A 170 3.49 -25.63 21.30
N GLU A 171 2.22 -26.06 21.25
CA GLU A 171 1.85 -27.43 20.91
C GLU A 171 2.04 -27.75 19.43
N TYR A 172 1.78 -26.78 18.56
CA TYR A 172 1.87 -26.91 17.10
C TYR A 172 3.26 -26.56 16.55
N ALA A 173 4.28 -26.38 17.40
CA ALA A 173 5.65 -26.01 17.00
C ALA A 173 6.29 -26.96 15.94
N GLY A 174 5.75 -28.17 15.78
CA GLY A 174 6.16 -29.14 14.75
C GLY A 174 5.35 -29.12 13.44
N ASN A 175 4.14 -28.54 13.42
CA ASN A 175 3.32 -28.34 12.21
C ASN A 175 2.53 -27.01 12.28
N PRO A 176 3.20 -25.87 12.06
CA PRO A 176 2.62 -24.54 12.27
C PRO A 176 1.58 -24.11 11.23
N LYS A 177 1.18 -24.98 10.30
CA LYS A 177 0.19 -24.68 9.24
C LYS A 177 -1.24 -25.12 9.61
N ASP A 178 -1.42 -25.90 10.67
CA ASP A 178 -2.73 -26.41 11.07
C ASP A 178 -3.41 -25.54 12.15
N TRP A 179 -2.66 -24.67 12.84
CA TRP A 179 -3.18 -23.90 13.97
C TRP A 179 -4.22 -22.85 13.53
N ASP A 180 -4.04 -22.26 12.35
CA ASP A 180 -4.96 -21.24 11.83
C ASP A 180 -6.25 -21.88 11.32
N GLU A 181 -6.26 -23.09 10.79
CA GLU A 181 -7.51 -23.82 10.49
C GLU A 181 -8.34 -24.05 11.76
N ASP A 182 -7.68 -24.41 12.87
CA ASP A 182 -8.30 -24.62 14.18
C ASP A 182 -8.78 -23.30 14.83
N MET A 183 -8.03 -22.20 14.64
CA MET A 183 -8.38 -20.90 15.21
C MET A 183 -9.33 -20.07 14.33
N ALA A 184 -9.23 -20.15 13.00
CA ALA A 184 -9.98 -19.33 12.05
C ALA A 184 -11.26 -20.03 11.55
N GLY A 185 -11.34 -21.36 11.62
CA GLY A 185 -12.35 -22.16 10.92
C GLY A 185 -13.82 -21.79 11.21
N THR A 186 -14.14 -21.36 12.43
CA THR A 186 -15.54 -21.05 12.81
C THR A 186 -15.92 -19.59 12.50
N PHE A 187 -14.99 -18.65 12.60
CA PHE A 187 -15.28 -17.22 12.52
C PHE A 187 -14.80 -16.54 11.22
N ALA A 188 -13.65 -16.93 10.66
CA ALA A 188 -13.09 -16.31 9.46
C ALA A 188 -13.98 -16.52 8.22
N TYR A 189 -14.55 -17.73 8.06
CA TYR A 189 -15.49 -18.03 6.96
C TYR A 189 -16.86 -17.36 7.14
N ALA A 190 -17.28 -17.09 8.37
CA ALA A 190 -18.58 -16.48 8.65
C ALA A 190 -18.58 -14.98 8.37
N PHE A 191 -17.49 -14.27 8.68
CA PHE A 191 -17.45 -12.80 8.56
C PHE A 191 -17.43 -12.29 7.13
N CYS A 192 -16.72 -12.94 6.21
CA CYS A 192 -16.55 -12.43 4.84
C CYS A 192 -17.15 -13.35 3.75
N GLN A 193 -18.15 -14.18 4.09
CA GLN A 193 -18.73 -15.17 3.16
C GLN A 193 -19.24 -14.56 1.85
N ASP A 194 -19.84 -13.36 1.91
CA ASP A 194 -20.41 -12.67 0.75
C ASP A 194 -19.39 -11.78 0.01
N PHE A 195 -18.16 -11.67 0.50
CA PHE A 195 -17.12 -10.83 -0.07
C PHE A 195 -16.57 -11.42 -1.38
N PRO A 196 -16.24 -10.61 -2.43
CA PRO A 196 -16.33 -9.16 -2.55
C PRO A 196 -17.69 -8.64 -3.03
N THR A 197 -18.68 -9.53 -3.23
CA THR A 197 -20.01 -9.15 -3.75
C THR A 197 -20.90 -8.47 -2.71
N GLY A 198 -20.52 -8.55 -1.43
CA GLY A 198 -21.14 -7.90 -0.28
C GLY A 198 -20.09 -7.59 0.80
N PRO A 199 -20.45 -6.78 1.81
CA PRO A 199 -19.55 -6.44 2.91
C PRO A 199 -19.23 -7.67 3.77
N CYS A 200 -18.08 -7.65 4.44
CA CYS A 200 -17.91 -8.52 5.60
C CYS A 200 -18.94 -8.09 6.67
N GLN A 201 -19.62 -9.05 7.28
CA GLN A 201 -20.58 -8.77 8.35
C GLN A 201 -19.83 -8.71 9.69
N GLU A 202 -20.27 -7.81 10.57
CA GLU A 202 -19.88 -7.88 11.97
C GLU A 202 -20.28 -9.24 12.53
N ALA A 203 -19.40 -9.80 13.37
CA ALA A 203 -19.75 -10.96 14.15
C ALA A 203 -21.06 -10.71 14.88
N LEU A 204 -22.10 -11.50 14.59
CA LEU A 204 -23.32 -11.46 15.39
C LEU A 204 -22.91 -11.77 16.84
N GLY A 205 -22.94 -10.75 17.70
CA GLY A 205 -22.74 -10.85 19.15
C GLY A 205 -23.75 -11.78 19.85
N ASP A 206 -24.68 -12.38 19.10
CA ASP A 206 -25.71 -13.30 19.57
C ASP A 206 -25.18 -14.69 19.97
N LEU A 207 -23.88 -15.00 19.83
CA LEU A 207 -23.32 -16.29 20.28
C LEU A 207 -23.05 -16.36 21.79
N CYS A 208 -23.05 -15.22 22.50
CA CYS A 208 -22.94 -15.16 23.97
C CYS A 208 -24.31 -15.32 24.68
N THR A 209 -25.29 -15.98 24.05
CA THR A 209 -26.68 -16.01 24.53
C THR A 209 -27.06 -17.24 25.36
N GLU A 210 -26.20 -18.27 25.47
CA GLU A 210 -26.54 -19.52 26.17
C GLU A 210 -25.41 -20.06 27.08
N GLY A 211 -25.07 -19.33 28.14
CA GLY A 211 -24.22 -19.85 29.22
C GLY A 211 -22.79 -19.29 29.25
N GLU A 212 -22.09 -19.56 30.34
CA GLU A 212 -20.70 -19.18 30.58
C GLU A 212 -19.84 -19.62 29.37
N ILE A 213 -19.14 -18.67 28.71
CA ILE A 213 -18.14 -19.03 27.69
C ILE A 213 -16.83 -19.27 28.45
N GLU A 214 -16.45 -20.53 28.56
CA GLU A 214 -15.40 -21.02 29.47
C GLU A 214 -14.00 -21.12 28.84
N SER A 215 -13.58 -20.31 27.87
CA SER A 215 -12.20 -20.51 27.38
C SER A 215 -11.58 -19.34 26.63
N GLY A 216 -10.27 -19.15 26.87
CA GLY A 216 -9.39 -18.35 26.01
C GLY A 216 -9.44 -18.75 24.54
N LEU A 217 -9.86 -19.99 24.25
CA LEU A 217 -10.17 -20.47 22.90
C LEU A 217 -11.17 -19.57 22.16
N TYR A 218 -12.29 -19.21 22.79
CA TYR A 218 -13.30 -18.37 22.13
C TYR A 218 -12.69 -17.02 21.72
N TRP A 219 -11.95 -16.40 22.64
CA TRP A 219 -11.34 -15.10 22.39
C TRP A 219 -10.20 -15.18 21.38
N ALA A 220 -9.41 -16.26 21.40
CA ALA A 220 -8.43 -16.56 20.36
C ALA A 220 -9.09 -16.65 18.98
N GLN A 221 -10.12 -17.49 18.84
CA GLN A 221 -10.84 -17.69 17.59
C GLN A 221 -11.52 -16.40 17.09
N TYR A 222 -12.12 -15.64 18.01
CA TYR A 222 -12.75 -14.36 17.70
C TYR A 222 -11.73 -13.34 17.18
N MET A 223 -10.59 -13.19 17.87
CA MET A 223 -9.52 -12.29 17.46
C MET A 223 -8.89 -12.69 16.12
N VAL A 224 -8.62 -13.98 15.92
CA VAL A 224 -8.10 -14.54 14.67
C VAL A 224 -9.07 -14.28 13.52
N GLY A 225 -10.36 -14.59 13.68
CA GLY A 225 -11.39 -14.32 12.69
C GLY A 225 -11.53 -12.84 12.36
N THR A 226 -11.49 -11.97 13.38
CA THR A 226 -11.62 -10.51 13.22
C THR A 226 -10.43 -9.92 12.47
N LEU A 227 -9.22 -10.34 12.82
CA LEU A 227 -8.00 -9.91 12.13
C LEU A 227 -8.04 -10.33 10.65
N PHE A 228 -8.40 -11.59 10.39
CA PHE A 228 -8.52 -12.10 9.02
C PHE A 228 -9.53 -11.28 8.21
N ALA A 229 -10.72 -11.01 8.77
CA ALA A 229 -11.74 -10.20 8.13
C ALA A 229 -11.23 -8.78 7.82
N ASN A 230 -10.51 -8.15 8.76
CA ASN A 230 -9.92 -6.84 8.54
C ASN A 230 -8.87 -6.89 7.41
N LEU A 231 -7.97 -7.87 7.40
CA LEU A 231 -6.95 -8.01 6.35
C LEU A 231 -7.56 -8.26 4.96
N VAL A 232 -8.65 -9.01 4.86
CA VAL A 232 -9.38 -9.22 3.60
C VAL A 232 -10.01 -7.92 3.09
N GLN A 233 -10.65 -7.14 3.99
CA GLN A 233 -11.20 -5.83 3.64
C GLN A 233 -10.11 -4.87 3.14
N TRP A 234 -8.97 -4.82 3.85
CA TRP A 234 -7.78 -4.06 3.46
C TRP A 234 -7.25 -4.52 2.10
N TYR A 235 -6.99 -5.81 1.92
CA TYR A 235 -6.48 -6.36 0.66
C TYR A 235 -7.34 -5.90 -0.52
N SER A 236 -8.66 -6.02 -0.42
CA SER A 236 -9.55 -5.66 -1.51
C SER A 236 -9.68 -4.16 -1.79
N ALA A 237 -9.52 -3.29 -0.79
CA ALA A 237 -9.51 -1.85 -1.06
C ALA A 237 -8.29 -1.42 -1.90
N PHE A 238 -7.21 -2.18 -1.81
CA PHE A 238 -5.94 -1.88 -2.49
C PHE A 238 -5.64 -2.83 -3.66
N TYR A 239 -6.51 -3.79 -3.94
CA TYR A 239 -6.28 -4.80 -4.95
C TYR A 239 -6.43 -4.27 -6.39
N GLY A 240 -5.30 -4.18 -7.08
CA GLY A 240 -5.22 -4.12 -8.55
C GLY A 240 -5.56 -2.77 -9.19
N SER A 241 -5.86 -2.81 -10.50
CA SER A 241 -6.02 -1.62 -11.35
C SER A 241 -7.30 -0.81 -11.08
N ALA A 242 -8.26 -1.36 -10.35
CA ALA A 242 -9.53 -0.69 -10.05
C ALA A 242 -9.35 0.48 -9.08
N SER A 243 -8.45 0.36 -8.10
CA SER A 243 -8.19 1.43 -7.12
C SER A 243 -7.45 2.61 -7.76
N VAL A 244 -6.49 2.35 -8.65
CA VAL A 244 -5.81 3.41 -9.44
C VAL A 244 -6.79 4.11 -10.38
N ALA A 245 -7.68 3.36 -11.05
CA ALA A 245 -8.70 3.94 -11.91
C ALA A 245 -9.67 4.87 -11.16
N ALA A 246 -9.90 4.62 -9.86
CA ALA A 246 -10.78 5.44 -9.04
C ALA A 246 -10.21 6.84 -8.71
N LEU A 247 -8.93 7.09 -8.97
CA LEU A 247 -8.24 8.36 -8.66
C LEU A 247 -8.41 9.44 -9.72
N ASP A 248 -9.00 9.13 -10.88
CA ASP A 248 -9.22 10.07 -11.99
C ASP A 248 -7.94 10.80 -12.45
N ILE A 249 -6.77 10.15 -12.31
CA ILE A 249 -5.45 10.71 -12.69
C ILE A 249 -5.45 11.30 -14.10
N PRO A 250 -5.98 10.63 -15.15
CA PRO A 250 -6.00 11.20 -16.50
C PRO A 250 -6.76 12.52 -16.57
N VAL A 251 -7.88 12.62 -15.84
CA VAL A 251 -8.72 13.83 -15.79
C VAL A 251 -8.01 14.95 -15.03
N ILE A 252 -7.37 14.64 -13.91
CA ILE A 252 -6.58 15.60 -13.12
C ILE A 252 -5.47 16.20 -13.99
N VAL A 253 -4.70 15.35 -14.67
CA VAL A 253 -3.57 15.78 -15.52
C VAL A 253 -4.07 16.65 -16.67
N ASP A 254 -5.10 16.22 -17.40
CA ASP A 254 -5.65 17.00 -18.52
C ASP A 254 -6.20 18.35 -18.07
N THR A 255 -6.85 18.40 -16.90
CA THR A 255 -7.50 19.60 -16.38
C THR A 255 -6.51 20.66 -15.88
N PHE A 256 -5.44 20.23 -15.20
CA PHE A 256 -4.50 21.14 -14.53
C PHE A 256 -3.19 21.35 -15.28
N SER A 257 -2.97 20.68 -16.42
CA SER A 257 -1.83 20.97 -17.30
C SER A 257 -1.90 22.41 -17.83
N PRO A 258 -0.85 23.23 -17.69
CA PRO A 258 -0.90 24.61 -18.12
C PRO A 258 -0.76 24.68 -19.64
N THR A 259 -1.47 25.61 -20.26
CA THR A 259 -1.61 25.78 -21.72
C THR A 259 -0.46 26.53 -22.40
N VAL A 260 0.70 26.65 -21.74
CA VAL A 260 1.81 27.46 -22.27
C VAL A 260 2.43 26.79 -23.49
N GLU A 261 2.54 27.52 -24.60
CA GLU A 261 3.16 27.06 -25.85
C GLU A 261 4.59 26.57 -25.60
N SER A 262 4.78 25.24 -25.66
CA SER A 262 6.06 24.52 -25.77
C SER A 262 7.28 25.10 -25.03
N GLY A 263 7.63 24.50 -23.88
CA GLY A 263 9.00 24.52 -23.38
C GLY A 263 9.26 25.21 -22.03
N VAL A 264 8.24 25.43 -21.20
CA VAL A 264 8.40 26.21 -19.95
C VAL A 264 8.09 25.41 -18.68
N LEU A 265 7.44 24.24 -18.79
CA LEU A 265 7.35 23.34 -17.64
C LEU A 265 8.77 22.89 -17.26
N SER A 266 9.16 23.02 -15.99
CA SER A 266 10.45 22.54 -15.51
C SER A 266 10.34 21.10 -14.99
N PHE A 267 11.27 20.22 -15.37
CA PHE A 267 11.29 18.83 -14.87
C PHE A 267 11.41 18.79 -13.33
N SER A 268 12.02 19.82 -12.73
CA SER A 268 12.07 19.98 -11.27
C SER A 268 10.71 20.23 -10.61
N SER A 269 9.80 20.98 -11.26
CA SER A 269 8.43 21.20 -10.77
C SER A 269 7.65 19.89 -10.76
N PHE A 270 7.75 19.12 -11.85
CA PHE A 270 7.15 17.79 -11.98
C PHE A 270 7.71 16.81 -10.95
N GLN A 271 9.04 16.70 -10.82
CA GLN A 271 9.70 15.84 -9.83
C GLN A 271 9.26 16.17 -8.40
N SER A 272 9.20 17.46 -8.07
CA SER A 272 8.80 17.94 -6.75
C SER A 272 7.34 17.59 -6.44
N ALA A 273 6.44 17.88 -7.36
CA ALA A 273 5.02 17.56 -7.24
C ALA A 273 4.76 16.05 -7.10
N LEU A 274 5.48 15.25 -7.90
CA LEU A 274 5.42 13.80 -7.83
C LEU A 274 5.95 13.27 -6.50
N SER A 275 7.04 13.87 -6.00
CA SER A 275 7.58 13.54 -4.68
C SER A 275 6.61 13.93 -3.56
N THR A 276 5.82 15.01 -3.69
CA THR A 276 4.75 15.38 -2.72
C THR A 276 3.59 14.41 -2.73
N ALA A 277 3.13 13.98 -3.91
CA ALA A 277 2.14 12.90 -4.06
C ALA A 277 2.62 11.57 -3.47
N LEU A 278 3.94 11.40 -3.41
CA LEU A 278 4.65 10.25 -2.82
C LEU A 278 5.06 10.43 -1.37
N GLY A 279 4.90 11.63 -0.81
CA GLY A 279 5.16 11.89 0.61
C GLY A 279 4.15 11.20 1.52
N LEU A 280 3.27 10.34 1.01
CA LEU A 280 2.31 9.64 1.85
C LEU A 280 3.09 8.84 2.90
N SER A 281 2.93 9.16 4.20
CA SER A 281 3.52 8.33 5.23
C SER A 281 2.91 6.94 5.14
N SER A 282 3.70 5.93 5.48
CA SER A 282 3.40 4.49 5.43
C SER A 282 2.26 4.04 6.38
N THR A 283 1.56 4.98 7.01
CA THR A 283 0.41 4.78 7.90
C THR A 283 -0.89 4.64 7.11
N PHE A 284 -0.92 3.70 6.15
CA PHE A 284 -2.19 3.30 5.52
C PHE A 284 -2.97 2.28 6.34
N LEU A 285 -2.33 1.57 7.28
CA LEU A 285 -2.97 0.54 8.10
C LEU A 285 -3.34 1.06 9.49
N PRO A 286 -4.42 0.55 10.11
CA PRO A 286 -4.80 0.87 11.47
C PRO A 286 -3.94 0.05 12.45
N GLY A 287 -3.38 0.72 13.45
CA GLY A 287 -2.42 0.14 14.40
C GLY A 287 -1.03 0.76 14.19
N SER A 288 -0.38 1.12 15.30
CA SER A 288 0.89 1.87 15.42
C SER A 288 1.77 1.92 14.16
N GLY A 289 2.16 3.13 13.75
CA GLY A 289 2.90 3.48 12.53
C GLY A 289 4.32 2.93 12.39
N GLU A 290 4.50 1.62 12.60
CA GLU A 290 5.77 0.90 12.49
C GLU A 290 5.68 -0.35 11.60
N LEU A 291 4.54 -0.60 10.93
CA LEU A 291 4.38 -1.60 9.83
C LEU A 291 5.28 -1.34 8.60
N THR A 292 6.34 -0.56 8.75
CA THR A 292 6.91 0.30 7.73
C THR A 292 8.03 -0.34 6.91
N ASP A 293 8.72 -1.39 7.34
CA ASP A 293 9.93 -1.85 6.64
C ASP A 293 9.67 -2.44 5.23
N PRO A 294 8.65 -3.30 4.99
CA PRO A 294 8.30 -3.74 3.64
C PRO A 294 7.66 -2.64 2.77
N LEU A 295 6.90 -1.73 3.40
CA LEU A 295 6.28 -0.55 2.77
C LEU A 295 7.34 0.49 2.34
N ASP A 296 8.40 0.66 3.13
CA ASP A 296 9.55 1.52 2.86
C ASP A 296 10.34 1.02 1.64
N THR A 297 10.30 -0.28 1.33
CA THR A 297 10.83 -0.82 0.06
C THR A 297 10.06 -0.34 -1.17
N GLY A 298 8.73 -0.20 -1.10
CA GLY A 298 7.90 0.34 -2.18
C GLY A 298 8.14 1.84 -2.40
N PHE A 299 8.13 2.63 -1.32
CA PHE A 299 8.42 4.07 -1.36
C PHE A 299 9.87 4.38 -1.74
N SER A 300 10.84 3.58 -1.27
CA SER A 300 12.25 3.72 -1.69
C SER A 300 12.46 3.29 -3.14
N THR A 301 11.68 2.33 -3.66
CA THR A 301 11.69 1.97 -5.09
C THR A 301 11.14 3.11 -5.96
N ALA A 302 10.01 3.73 -5.59
CA ALA A 302 9.48 4.91 -6.28
C ALA A 302 10.45 6.11 -6.24
N ASN A 303 11.06 6.38 -5.08
CA ASN A 303 12.12 7.40 -4.95
C ASN A 303 13.37 7.08 -5.78
N THR A 304 13.72 5.80 -5.91
CA THR A 304 14.84 5.34 -6.74
C THR A 304 14.53 5.54 -8.24
N PHE A 305 13.31 5.27 -8.70
CA PHE A 305 12.87 5.57 -10.07
C PHE A 305 12.92 7.07 -10.38
N ILE A 306 12.41 7.91 -9.49
CA ILE A 306 12.49 9.38 -9.61
C ILE A 306 13.94 9.85 -9.69
N SER A 307 14.84 9.29 -8.88
CA SER A 307 16.26 9.64 -8.88
C SER A 307 17.01 9.20 -10.16
N LEU A 308 16.60 8.07 -10.76
CA LEU A 308 17.12 7.58 -12.04
C LEU A 308 16.69 8.47 -13.21
N LEU A 309 15.46 8.98 -13.20
CA LEU A 309 14.93 9.92 -14.20
C LEU A 309 15.60 11.31 -14.13
N ALA A 310 15.99 11.76 -12.94
CA ALA A 310 16.75 13.02 -12.77
C ALA A 310 18.15 13.01 -13.42
N SER A 311 18.66 11.83 -13.80
CA SER A 311 19.96 11.68 -14.46
C SER A 311 19.91 11.74 -15.99
N SER A 312 18.71 11.67 -16.59
CA SER A 312 18.53 11.70 -18.04
C SER A 312 18.04 13.08 -18.51
N LEU A 313 18.75 13.65 -19.49
CA LEU A 313 18.40 14.92 -20.16
C LEU A 313 17.11 14.74 -20.98
N TYR A 314 15.94 14.82 -20.35
CA TYR A 314 14.65 14.86 -21.05
C TYR A 314 14.11 16.30 -21.08
N THR A 315 13.76 16.77 -22.27
CA THR A 315 12.73 17.80 -22.44
C THR A 315 11.42 17.22 -21.94
N LEU A 316 10.62 17.98 -21.18
CA LEU A 316 9.42 17.41 -20.57
C LEU A 316 8.54 16.70 -21.62
N PRO A 317 8.08 15.50 -21.27
CA PRO A 317 7.25 14.67 -22.12
C PRO A 317 5.78 15.16 -21.91
N ASP A 318 4.86 14.89 -22.82
CA ASP A 318 3.57 15.59 -22.85
C ASP A 318 2.61 15.13 -21.71
N SER A 319 1.35 15.57 -21.70
CA SER A 319 0.37 15.17 -20.67
C SER A 319 0.21 13.65 -20.53
N THR A 320 0.49 12.89 -21.60
CA THR A 320 0.47 11.42 -21.61
C THR A 320 1.54 10.82 -20.69
N ASP A 321 2.70 11.46 -20.63
CA ASP A 321 3.85 10.96 -19.87
C ASP A 321 3.71 11.26 -18.37
N ILE A 322 3.13 12.41 -18.03
CA ILE A 322 2.71 12.76 -16.65
C ILE A 322 1.66 11.76 -16.16
N GLU A 323 0.65 11.47 -16.98
CA GLU A 323 -0.39 10.48 -16.67
C GLU A 323 0.21 9.09 -16.45
N THR A 324 1.07 8.63 -17.36
CA THR A 324 1.71 7.31 -17.29
C THR A 324 2.51 7.15 -16.00
N GLU A 325 3.26 8.17 -15.60
CA GLU A 325 4.12 8.11 -14.43
C GLU A 325 3.33 8.11 -13.12
N LEU A 326 2.28 8.95 -13.00
CA LEU A 326 1.36 8.93 -11.86
C LEU A 326 0.65 7.58 -11.74
N ILE A 327 0.25 6.97 -12.85
CA ILE A 327 -0.35 5.62 -12.86
C ILE A 327 0.64 4.57 -12.37
N ASN A 328 1.88 4.58 -12.85
CA ASN A 328 2.91 3.61 -12.44
C ASN A 328 3.20 3.70 -10.95
N ILE A 329 3.38 4.91 -10.43
CA ILE A 329 3.68 5.16 -9.03
C ILE A 329 2.53 4.76 -8.11
N MET A 330 1.31 5.16 -8.43
CA MET A 330 0.15 4.72 -7.63
C MET A 330 0.04 3.19 -7.69
N SER A 331 0.27 2.58 -8.86
CA SER A 331 0.27 1.11 -8.99
C SER A 331 1.34 0.46 -8.12
N GLU A 332 2.55 1.01 -8.03
CA GLU A 332 3.62 0.52 -7.14
C GLU A 332 3.22 0.64 -5.66
N LEU A 333 2.63 1.77 -5.24
CA LEU A 333 2.13 1.96 -3.89
C LEU A 333 1.05 0.92 -3.54
N TYR A 334 0.02 0.78 -4.38
CA TYR A 334 -1.06 -0.19 -4.20
C TYR A 334 -0.52 -1.64 -4.15
N ASN A 335 0.42 -1.98 -5.04
CA ASN A 335 1.05 -3.29 -5.06
C ASN A 335 1.90 -3.55 -3.82
N SER A 336 2.63 -2.53 -3.32
CA SER A 336 3.44 -2.64 -2.10
C SER A 336 2.56 -2.82 -0.85
N THR A 337 1.47 -2.07 -0.75
CA THR A 337 0.48 -2.23 0.34
C THR A 337 -0.16 -3.61 0.28
N THR A 338 -0.58 -4.05 -0.90
CA THR A 338 -1.15 -5.40 -1.10
C THR A 338 -0.16 -6.48 -0.72
N LYS A 339 1.10 -6.36 -1.14
CA LYS A 339 2.16 -7.31 -0.79
C LYS A 339 2.39 -7.35 0.72
N SER A 340 2.40 -6.21 1.39
CA SER A 340 2.60 -6.14 2.85
C SER A 340 1.45 -6.83 3.59
N ILE A 341 0.20 -6.62 3.16
CA ILE A 341 -0.97 -7.33 3.72
C ILE A 341 -0.84 -8.84 3.54
N VAL A 342 -0.39 -9.29 2.36
CA VAL A 342 -0.14 -10.70 2.09
C VAL A 342 0.99 -11.24 2.98
N ASP A 343 2.10 -10.52 3.10
CA ASP A 343 3.24 -10.95 3.93
C ASP A 343 2.83 -11.04 5.41
N ILE A 344 2.09 -10.07 5.95
CA ILE A 344 1.54 -10.13 7.31
C ILE A 344 0.62 -11.34 7.46
N SER A 345 -0.28 -11.56 6.50
CA SER A 345 -1.19 -12.71 6.56
C SER A 345 -0.42 -14.04 6.57
N ALA A 346 0.65 -14.13 5.76
CA ALA A 346 1.50 -15.30 5.70
C ALA A 346 2.26 -15.51 7.00
N TRP A 347 2.91 -14.47 7.56
CA TRP A 347 3.68 -14.58 8.80
C TRP A 347 2.81 -14.84 10.03
N VAL A 348 1.59 -14.32 10.06
CA VAL A 348 0.69 -14.53 11.19
C VAL A 348 0.03 -15.90 11.07
N PHE A 349 -0.61 -16.23 9.94
CA PHE A 349 -1.47 -17.42 9.85
C PHE A 349 -0.73 -18.65 9.32
N GLU A 350 0.10 -18.52 8.29
CA GLU A 350 0.66 -19.67 7.55
C GLU A 350 2.06 -20.09 8.07
N TYR A 351 2.87 -19.11 8.47
CA TYR A 351 4.27 -19.28 8.85
C TYR A 351 4.59 -18.53 10.16
N PRO A 352 3.99 -18.89 11.32
CA PRO A 352 4.18 -18.20 12.60
C PRO A 352 5.64 -18.11 13.07
N ASN A 353 6.52 -19.01 12.63
CA ASN A 353 7.97 -18.92 12.91
C ASN A 353 8.64 -17.73 12.19
N GLU A 354 8.03 -17.21 11.13
CA GLU A 354 8.48 -16.04 10.39
C GLU A 354 7.86 -14.73 10.92
N ALA A 355 7.01 -14.78 11.95
CA ALA A 355 6.44 -13.60 12.59
C ALA A 355 7.50 -12.65 13.18
N SER A 356 8.73 -13.11 13.40
CA SER A 356 9.88 -12.26 13.73
C SER A 356 10.26 -11.24 12.64
N ASN A 357 9.72 -11.38 11.41
CA ASN A 357 9.83 -10.38 10.36
C ASN A 357 8.86 -9.19 10.55
N LEU A 358 7.91 -9.30 11.48
CA LEU A 358 7.04 -8.19 11.86
C LEU A 358 7.84 -7.12 12.64
N PRO A 359 7.38 -5.86 12.61
CA PRO A 359 8.00 -4.79 13.39
C PRO A 359 8.04 -5.12 14.89
N SER A 360 9.14 -4.78 15.54
CA SER A 360 9.35 -5.09 16.97
C SER A 360 8.26 -4.54 17.88
N SER A 361 7.71 -3.35 17.61
CA SER A 361 6.60 -2.79 18.40
C SER A 361 5.31 -3.60 18.34
N LEU A 362 5.11 -4.41 17.29
CA LEU A 362 3.94 -5.25 17.16
C LEU A 362 4.14 -6.62 17.80
N ILE A 363 5.37 -7.06 18.01
CA ILE A 363 5.69 -8.39 18.56
C ILE A 363 6.36 -8.33 19.94
N GLU A 364 6.63 -7.14 20.47
CA GLU A 364 7.06 -6.95 21.86
C GLU A 364 5.89 -7.22 22.81
N GLY A 365 6.07 -8.15 23.75
CA GLY A 365 5.03 -8.45 24.70
C GLY A 365 5.41 -9.55 25.69
N PRO A 366 4.44 -10.01 26.49
CA PRO A 366 4.67 -10.98 27.56
C PRO A 366 4.70 -12.44 27.10
N PHE A 367 4.35 -12.73 25.85
CA PHE A 367 4.19 -14.09 25.33
C PHE A 367 5.46 -14.64 24.66
N THR A 368 5.54 -15.96 24.57
CA THR A 368 6.71 -16.66 24.01
C THR A 368 6.78 -16.51 22.49
N HIS A 369 5.64 -16.58 21.81
CA HIS A 369 5.53 -16.50 20.36
C HIS A 369 5.19 -15.09 19.88
N ASP A 370 5.90 -14.63 18.85
CA ASP A 370 5.69 -13.31 18.23
C ASP A 370 4.25 -13.11 17.74
N VAL A 371 3.60 -14.16 17.24
CA VAL A 371 2.19 -14.12 16.82
C VAL A 371 1.25 -13.82 17.99
N ALA A 372 1.45 -14.42 19.16
CA ALA A 372 0.64 -14.12 20.33
C ALA A 372 0.80 -12.66 20.78
N ASN A 373 2.04 -12.15 20.77
CA ASN A 373 2.32 -10.73 21.02
C ASN A 373 1.69 -9.82 19.96
N TYR A 374 1.64 -10.24 18.69
CA TYR A 374 0.95 -9.51 17.63
C TYR A 374 -0.54 -9.34 17.92
N PHE A 375 -1.24 -10.42 18.28
CA PHE A 375 -2.66 -10.33 18.67
C PHE A 375 -2.88 -9.48 19.91
N TYR A 376 -1.96 -9.56 20.89
CA TYR A 376 -1.99 -8.75 22.10
C TYR A 376 -1.85 -7.24 21.82
N ASN A 377 -0.99 -6.87 20.88
CA ASN A 377 -0.73 -5.47 20.54
C ASN A 377 -1.75 -4.89 19.57
N VAL A 378 -2.22 -5.68 18.58
CA VAL A 378 -3.18 -5.23 17.56
C VAL A 378 -4.61 -5.19 18.09
N LYS A 379 -4.96 -6.07 19.04
CA LYS A 379 -6.29 -6.12 19.70
C LYS A 379 -7.45 -6.16 18.70
N PRO A 380 -7.51 -7.14 17.79
CA PRO A 380 -8.53 -7.22 16.75
C PRO A 380 -9.88 -7.66 17.33
N LEU A 381 -10.55 -6.75 18.03
CA LEU A 381 -11.85 -6.99 18.67
C LEU A 381 -13.03 -6.47 17.85
N PHE A 382 -12.76 -5.68 16.81
CA PHE A 382 -13.79 -5.07 15.99
C PHE A 382 -13.44 -5.22 14.51
N THR A 383 -14.41 -5.66 13.73
CA THR A 383 -14.38 -5.53 12.28
C THR A 383 -14.89 -4.14 11.89
N TYR A 384 -14.40 -3.61 10.78
CA TYR A 384 -15.09 -2.48 10.16
C TYR A 384 -16.45 -2.93 9.65
N ASP A 385 -17.54 -2.27 10.09
CA ASP A 385 -18.83 -2.34 9.39
C ASP A 385 -18.57 -2.03 7.92
N GLY A 386 -19.02 -2.89 7.00
CA GLY A 386 -18.75 -2.71 5.59
C GLY A 386 -19.30 -1.40 5.02
N THR A 387 -20.30 -0.79 5.64
CA THR A 387 -20.78 0.56 5.29
C THR A 387 -19.75 1.62 5.67
N THR A 388 -19.32 1.59 6.93
CA THR A 388 -18.26 2.44 7.49
C THR A 388 -16.93 2.27 6.73
N TRP A 389 -16.58 1.05 6.34
CA TRP A 389 -15.41 0.72 5.54
C TRP A 389 -15.45 1.38 4.15
N LEU A 390 -16.58 1.27 3.44
CA LEU A 390 -16.75 1.90 2.12
C LEU A 390 -16.72 3.43 2.22
N GLU A 391 -17.21 4.00 3.31
CA GLU A 391 -17.10 5.44 3.58
C GLU A 391 -15.65 5.85 3.85
N MET A 392 -14.89 5.07 4.62
CA MET A 392 -13.46 5.30 4.83
C MET A 392 -12.67 5.21 3.53
N GLN A 393 -12.93 4.20 2.69
CA GLN A 393 -12.29 4.07 1.38
C GLN A 393 -12.60 5.27 0.48
N LYS A 394 -13.84 5.77 0.49
CA LYS A 394 -14.21 7.00 -0.23
C LYS A 394 -13.46 8.21 0.31
N SER A 395 -13.31 8.32 1.62
CA SER A 395 -12.58 9.41 2.27
C SER A 395 -11.09 9.39 1.88
N ILE A 396 -10.44 8.22 1.96
CA ILE A 396 -9.06 8.03 1.52
C ILE A 396 -8.88 8.42 0.05
N ASN A 397 -9.76 7.93 -0.83
CA ASN A 397 -9.70 8.28 -2.26
C ASN A 397 -9.93 9.78 -2.51
N ALA A 398 -10.82 10.42 -1.76
CA ALA A 398 -11.05 11.86 -1.85
C ALA A 398 -9.81 12.65 -1.41
N THR A 399 -9.20 12.28 -0.29
CA THR A 399 -7.97 12.89 0.21
C THR A 399 -6.79 12.71 -0.74
N LEU A 400 -6.63 11.50 -1.31
CA LEU A 400 -5.63 11.24 -2.35
C LEU A 400 -5.84 12.13 -3.56
N LYS A 401 -7.08 12.28 -4.04
CA LYS A 401 -7.40 13.20 -5.13
C LYS A 401 -7.07 14.65 -4.79
N MET A 402 -7.39 15.12 -3.58
CA MET A 402 -7.03 16.47 -3.14
C MET A 402 -5.52 16.70 -3.22
N ASN A 403 -4.74 15.76 -2.71
CA ASN A 403 -3.29 15.82 -2.73
C ASN A 403 -2.73 15.77 -4.17
N LEU A 404 -3.27 14.88 -5.02
CA LEU A 404 -2.92 14.78 -6.44
C LEU A 404 -3.22 16.06 -7.22
N VAL A 405 -4.33 16.75 -6.94
CA VAL A 405 -4.62 18.05 -7.54
C VAL A 405 -3.61 19.10 -7.08
N GLY A 406 -3.27 19.15 -5.79
CA GLY A 406 -2.21 20.03 -5.28
C GLY A 406 -0.86 19.80 -5.98
N ALA A 407 -0.50 18.52 -6.16
CA ALA A 407 0.69 18.13 -6.92
C ALA A 407 0.58 18.56 -8.39
N ALA A 408 -0.54 18.29 -9.06
CA ALA A 408 -0.74 18.68 -10.46
C ALA A 408 -0.62 20.21 -10.66
N LEU A 409 -1.19 21.01 -9.74
CA LEU A 409 -1.06 22.47 -9.76
C LEU A 409 0.40 22.91 -9.61
N ALA A 410 1.14 22.33 -8.68
CA ALA A 410 2.56 22.64 -8.49
C ALA A 410 3.42 22.21 -9.70
N ALA A 411 3.14 21.04 -10.28
CA ALA A 411 3.80 20.55 -11.51
C ALA A 411 3.52 21.46 -12.70
N ALA A 412 2.33 22.05 -12.72
CA ALA A 412 1.87 23.01 -13.71
C ALA A 412 2.30 24.46 -13.43
N ASP A 413 3.24 24.66 -12.50
CA ASP A 413 3.80 25.96 -12.12
C ASP A 413 2.74 26.98 -11.66
N TYR A 414 1.62 26.52 -11.11
CA TYR A 414 0.71 27.39 -10.39
C TYR A 414 1.37 27.89 -9.10
N TYR A 415 1.12 29.14 -8.77
CA TYR A 415 1.62 29.80 -7.57
C TYR A 415 0.58 30.77 -7.03
N VAL A 416 0.81 31.21 -5.80
CA VAL A 416 -0.02 32.19 -5.10
C VAL A 416 0.78 33.47 -4.93
N LEU A 417 0.23 34.61 -5.34
CA LEU A 417 0.79 35.92 -5.06
C LEU A 417 0.15 36.48 -3.81
N LYS A 418 0.95 36.89 -2.84
CA LYS A 418 0.54 37.56 -1.61
C LYS A 418 0.85 39.05 -1.72
N ASP A 419 -0.16 39.88 -1.86
CA ASP A 419 -0.03 41.33 -1.92
C ASP A 419 -0.64 42.00 -0.68
N ALA A 420 0.24 42.47 0.20
CA ALA A 420 -0.12 43.20 1.41
C ALA A 420 -0.28 44.73 1.21
N SER A 421 0.04 45.23 0.01
CA SER A 421 -0.04 46.65 -0.37
C SER A 421 -1.38 47.01 -1.01
N VAL A 422 -2.06 46.02 -1.58
CA VAL A 422 -3.38 46.14 -2.19
C VAL A 422 -4.44 46.41 -1.13
N LYS A 423 -5.18 47.52 -1.30
CA LYS A 423 -6.36 47.82 -0.46
C LYS A 423 -7.45 46.76 -0.71
N PRO A 424 -8.21 46.31 0.31
CA PRO A 424 -9.24 45.26 0.18
C PRO A 424 -10.25 45.46 -0.97
N LYS A 425 -10.50 46.71 -1.38
CA LYS A 425 -11.41 47.05 -2.51
C LYS A 425 -10.88 46.70 -3.90
N LYS A 426 -9.61 46.34 -4.04
CA LYS A 426 -8.96 45.97 -5.31
C LYS A 426 -8.81 44.45 -5.49
N CYS A 427 -9.03 43.66 -4.43
CA CYS A 427 -9.00 42.19 -4.46
C CYS A 427 -10.36 41.65 -4.92
N THR A 428 -10.62 41.72 -6.23
CA THR A 428 -11.98 41.48 -6.78
C THR A 428 -11.99 40.67 -8.08
N SER A 429 -10.83 40.29 -8.59
CA SER A 429 -10.73 39.50 -9.82
C SER A 429 -11.05 38.04 -9.54
N VAL A 430 -11.38 37.29 -10.59
CA VAL A 430 -11.49 35.83 -10.49
C VAL A 430 -10.11 35.29 -10.13
N GLY A 431 -10.04 34.42 -9.11
CA GLY A 431 -8.79 33.90 -8.58
C GLY A 431 -8.16 34.72 -7.44
N ASP A 432 -8.78 35.86 -7.06
CA ASP A 432 -8.35 36.67 -5.92
C ASP A 432 -9.12 36.27 -4.64
N TYR A 433 -8.39 36.14 -3.53
CA TYR A 433 -8.87 35.72 -2.22
C TYR A 433 -8.39 36.70 -1.14
N LEU A 434 -9.33 37.34 -0.46
CA LEU A 434 -9.02 38.24 0.66
C LEU A 434 -8.95 37.44 1.96
N ILE A 435 -7.75 37.33 2.55
CA ILE A 435 -7.47 36.58 3.78
C ILE A 435 -6.76 37.52 4.74
N ASP A 436 -7.33 37.76 5.92
CA ASP A 436 -6.77 38.67 6.95
C ASP A 436 -6.35 40.06 6.41
N ASP A 437 -7.23 40.67 5.59
CA ASP A 437 -7.01 41.96 4.91
C ASP A 437 -5.85 41.99 3.88
N ILE A 438 -5.28 40.83 3.53
CA ILE A 438 -4.25 40.65 2.49
C ILE A 438 -4.88 40.00 1.26
N CYS A 439 -4.52 40.47 0.07
CA CYS A 439 -5.00 39.87 -1.18
C CYS A 439 -4.06 38.75 -1.61
N TYR A 440 -4.64 37.57 -1.86
CA TYR A 440 -3.95 36.41 -2.39
C TYR A 440 -4.50 36.09 -3.78
N THR A 441 -3.63 35.94 -4.78
CA THR A 441 -4.06 35.62 -6.16
C THR A 441 -3.45 34.30 -6.58
N LEU A 442 -4.31 33.32 -6.90
CA LEU A 442 -3.89 32.08 -7.55
C LEU A 442 -3.65 32.36 -9.04
N ALA A 443 -2.44 32.08 -9.52
CA ALA A 443 -2.03 32.39 -10.88
C ALA A 443 -1.04 31.35 -11.43
N TRP A 444 -0.82 31.42 -12.75
CA TRP A 444 0.24 30.68 -13.43
C TRP A 444 0.96 31.61 -14.44
N PRO A 445 2.10 31.19 -15.00
CA PRO A 445 2.81 31.97 -16.03
C PRO A 445 1.93 32.20 -17.27
N GLY A 446 1.66 33.46 -17.61
CA GLY A 446 0.82 33.82 -18.75
C GLY A 446 1.58 33.95 -20.06
N ALA A 447 0.83 34.15 -21.15
CA ALA A 447 1.43 34.58 -22.41
C ALA A 447 2.05 35.97 -22.23
N ALA A 448 3.29 36.15 -22.68
CA ALA A 448 3.96 37.45 -22.67
C ALA A 448 3.25 38.43 -23.61
N ASN A 449 2.23 39.14 -23.12
CA ASN A 449 1.62 40.24 -23.86
C ASN A 449 2.54 41.46 -23.72
N CYS A 450 3.45 41.64 -24.66
CA CYS A 450 4.50 42.67 -24.56
C CYS A 450 4.02 44.07 -24.94
N GLN A 451 2.79 44.46 -24.56
CA GLN A 451 2.29 45.81 -24.83
C GLN A 451 2.90 46.88 -23.90
N GLN A 452 3.47 46.46 -22.75
CA GLN A 452 4.13 47.35 -21.79
C GLN A 452 5.59 46.97 -21.45
N GLY A 453 6.16 45.96 -22.13
CA GLY A 453 7.57 45.58 -21.98
C GLY A 453 7.90 44.61 -20.82
N GLN A 454 6.90 43.95 -20.23
CA GLN A 454 7.08 42.89 -19.23
C GLN A 454 6.03 41.77 -19.41
N ALA A 455 6.34 40.56 -18.97
CA ALA A 455 5.42 39.41 -19.04
C ALA A 455 4.38 39.42 -17.91
N HIS A 456 3.14 39.06 -18.24
CA HIS A 456 2.01 39.00 -17.32
C HIS A 456 1.76 37.57 -16.83
N ASN A 457 1.38 37.44 -15.57
CA ASN A 457 0.75 36.24 -15.04
C ASN A 457 -0.69 36.12 -15.56
N THR A 458 -1.22 34.90 -15.57
CA THR A 458 -2.64 34.65 -15.81
C THR A 458 -3.29 34.23 -14.51
N HIS A 459 -4.34 34.94 -14.11
CA HIS A 459 -5.13 34.60 -12.92
C HIS A 459 -5.92 33.32 -13.17
N ALA A 460 -6.18 32.56 -12.09
CA ALA A 460 -7.06 31.41 -12.13
C ALA A 460 -8.43 31.77 -12.71
N THR A 461 -8.86 31.03 -13.74
CA THR A 461 -10.18 31.21 -14.35
C THR A 461 -11.26 30.55 -13.50
N GLU A 462 -12.52 30.93 -13.72
CA GLU A 462 -13.66 30.32 -13.03
C GLU A 462 -13.72 28.81 -13.27
N THR A 463 -13.40 28.35 -14.48
CA THR A 463 -13.31 26.91 -14.81
C THR A 463 -12.25 26.20 -13.98
N ILE A 464 -11.05 26.77 -13.82
CA ILE A 464 -9.99 26.16 -13.00
C ILE A 464 -10.41 26.11 -11.53
N ILE A 465 -11.04 27.18 -11.02
CA ILE A 465 -11.54 27.25 -9.64
C ILE A 465 -12.64 26.19 -9.41
N GLU A 466 -13.58 26.05 -10.34
CA GLU A 466 -14.61 25.00 -10.31
C GLU A 466 -13.99 23.61 -10.35
N SER A 467 -12.98 23.39 -11.19
CA SER A 467 -12.25 22.13 -11.24
C SER A 467 -11.54 21.79 -9.93
N ILE A 468 -10.82 22.74 -9.30
CA ILE A 468 -10.17 22.54 -8.00
C ILE A 468 -11.20 22.19 -6.93
N THR A 469 -12.26 22.98 -6.84
CA THR A 469 -13.30 22.81 -5.80
C THR A 469 -14.14 21.55 -5.99
N SER A 470 -14.22 21.00 -7.22
CA SER A 470 -14.90 19.72 -7.50
C SER A 470 -14.27 18.52 -6.78
N TYR A 471 -12.99 18.62 -6.42
CA TYR A 471 -12.26 17.62 -5.62
C TYR A 471 -12.36 17.84 -4.11
N GLY A 472 -13.24 18.74 -3.65
CA GLY A 472 -13.43 19.04 -2.22
C GLY A 472 -12.40 20.01 -1.64
N ILE A 473 -11.56 20.62 -2.47
CA ILE A 473 -10.51 21.55 -2.02
C ILE A 473 -11.10 22.93 -1.72
N ASN A 474 -10.90 23.40 -0.50
CA ASN A 474 -11.10 24.80 -0.14
C ASN A 474 -9.86 25.62 -0.53
N ILE A 475 -10.00 26.51 -1.51
CA ILE A 475 -8.85 27.27 -2.06
C ILE A 475 -8.20 28.18 -1.02
N THR A 476 -8.99 28.79 -0.12
CA THR A 476 -8.44 29.60 0.98
C THR A 476 -7.60 28.74 1.93
N GLU A 477 -8.08 27.55 2.26
CA GLU A 477 -7.35 26.60 3.10
C GLU A 477 -6.08 26.09 2.40
N MET A 478 -6.15 25.82 1.09
CA MET A 478 -5.00 25.45 0.26
C MET A 478 -3.92 26.53 0.27
N ILE A 479 -4.31 27.80 0.13
CA ILE A 479 -3.40 28.95 0.18
C ILE A 479 -2.73 29.04 1.56
N VAL A 480 -3.52 29.03 2.64
CA VAL A 480 -3.00 29.15 4.01
C VAL A 480 -2.12 27.95 4.38
N ASN A 481 -2.48 26.74 3.97
CA ASN A 481 -1.69 25.53 4.20
C ASN A 481 -0.33 25.61 3.47
N SER A 482 -0.34 26.08 2.21
CA SER A 482 0.89 26.27 1.42
C SER A 482 1.80 27.35 2.03
N GLU A 483 1.23 28.46 2.50
CA GLU A 483 1.97 29.51 3.21
C GLU A 483 2.53 29.03 4.54
N ALA A 484 1.74 28.29 5.33
CA ALA A 484 2.18 27.69 6.58
C ALA A 484 3.34 26.72 6.34
N CYS A 485 3.28 25.92 5.28
CA CYS A 485 4.35 25.02 4.89
C CYS A 485 5.66 25.76 4.61
N GLN A 486 5.60 26.82 3.80
CA GLN A 486 6.76 27.66 3.48
C GLN A 486 7.36 28.30 4.71
N ASN A 487 6.53 28.84 5.60
CA ASN A 487 7.00 29.45 6.84
C ASN A 487 7.64 28.44 7.80
N ALA A 488 7.14 27.20 7.83
CA ALA A 488 7.66 26.15 8.69
C ALA A 488 8.97 25.55 8.17
N THR A 489 9.11 25.40 6.85
CA THR A 489 10.18 24.60 6.23
C THR A 489 11.23 25.44 5.51
N GLY A 490 10.89 26.66 5.08
CA GLY A 490 11.69 27.45 4.14
C GLY A 490 11.73 26.88 2.72
N VAL A 491 10.89 25.87 2.44
CA VAL A 491 10.80 25.18 1.14
C VAL A 491 9.59 25.75 0.39
N TYR A 492 9.83 26.26 -0.82
CA TYR A 492 8.83 26.97 -1.64
C TYR A 492 8.18 26.08 -2.70
N TYR A 493 8.59 24.82 -2.76
CA TYR A 493 8.07 23.73 -3.59
C TYR A 493 8.80 22.45 -3.12
N GLY A 494 8.11 21.33 -2.96
CA GLY A 494 8.77 20.10 -2.46
C GLY A 494 7.85 19.07 -1.83
N SER A 495 8.34 17.84 -1.74
CA SER A 495 7.73 16.76 -0.96
C SER A 495 7.84 17.02 0.53
N GLN A 496 6.74 16.76 1.23
CA GLN A 496 6.74 16.55 2.66
C GLN A 496 5.88 15.35 2.99
N SER A 497 6.21 14.66 4.08
CA SER A 497 5.46 13.48 4.45
C SER A 497 4.06 13.85 4.97
N VAL A 498 3.02 13.19 4.47
CA VAL A 498 1.60 13.45 4.78
C VAL A 498 0.91 12.14 5.12
N ASP A 499 0.27 12.08 6.28
CA ASP A 499 -0.57 10.94 6.66
C ASP A 499 -1.97 11.06 6.06
N ILE A 500 -2.23 10.33 4.97
CA ILE A 500 -3.51 10.37 4.26
C ILE A 500 -4.64 9.76 5.09
N THR A 501 -4.38 8.77 5.93
CA THR A 501 -5.42 8.14 6.74
C THR A 501 -5.81 9.02 7.92
N GLU A 502 -4.85 9.73 8.51
CA GLU A 502 -5.11 10.74 9.52
C GLU A 502 -5.97 11.87 8.94
N VAL A 503 -5.68 12.36 7.73
CA VAL A 503 -6.53 13.38 7.08
C VAL A 503 -7.90 12.83 6.75
N ALA A 504 -8.00 11.62 6.19
CA ALA A 504 -9.26 11.01 5.80
C ALA A 504 -10.18 10.73 7.01
N SER A 505 -9.61 10.46 8.17
CA SER A 505 -10.35 10.19 9.42
C SER A 505 -10.70 11.45 10.21
N THR A 506 -9.79 12.43 10.27
CA THR A 506 -9.98 13.64 11.09
C THR A 506 -10.54 14.83 10.31
N GLY A 507 -10.37 14.85 9.00
CA GLY A 507 -10.63 16.01 8.14
C GLY A 507 -9.65 17.17 8.35
N VAL A 508 -8.59 16.99 9.15
CA VAL A 508 -7.60 18.03 9.46
C VAL A 508 -6.43 17.91 8.50
N LEU A 509 -6.10 18.98 7.80
CA LEU A 509 -4.93 19.02 6.93
C LEU A 509 -3.65 19.26 7.74
N PRO A 510 -2.64 18.39 7.67
CA PRO A 510 -1.34 18.64 8.28
C PRO A 510 -0.63 19.81 7.59
N THR A 511 0.35 20.40 8.26
CA THR A 511 1.22 21.40 7.63
C THR A 511 1.90 20.76 6.42
N CYS A 512 1.95 21.47 5.28
CA CYS A 512 2.49 20.98 4.01
C CYS A 512 1.64 19.94 3.27
N PHE A 513 0.37 19.73 3.64
CA PHE A 513 -0.56 18.96 2.81
C PHE A 513 -0.64 19.52 1.38
N PHE A 514 -0.69 20.85 1.27
CA PHE A 514 -0.46 21.60 0.04
C PHE A 514 0.85 22.37 0.14
N ASN A 515 1.57 22.48 -0.98
CA ASN A 515 2.84 23.20 -1.03
C ASN A 515 3.01 23.98 -2.35
N LEU A 516 1.99 24.76 -2.72
CA LEU A 516 2.13 25.69 -3.85
C LEU A 516 3.06 26.84 -3.46
N PRO A 517 3.96 27.31 -4.35
CA PRO A 517 4.77 28.50 -4.07
C PRO A 517 3.91 29.71 -3.69
N VAL A 518 4.20 30.36 -2.56
CA VAL A 518 3.53 31.59 -2.10
C VAL A 518 4.56 32.72 -2.17
N LEU A 519 4.34 33.65 -3.09
CA LEU A 519 5.27 34.71 -3.44
C LEU A 519 4.75 36.04 -2.91
N GLN A 520 5.53 36.72 -2.09
CA GLN A 520 5.14 37.99 -1.50
C GLN A 520 5.57 39.15 -2.38
N LEU A 521 4.61 39.99 -2.77
CA LEU A 521 4.87 41.26 -3.44
C LEU A 521 5.12 42.33 -2.37
N VAL A 522 6.32 42.92 -2.40
CA VAL A 522 6.71 44.00 -1.49
C VAL A 522 6.91 45.30 -2.30
N PRO A 523 6.24 46.41 -1.93
CA PRO A 523 6.50 47.72 -2.53
C PRO A 523 7.93 48.19 -2.30
N VAL A 524 8.55 48.75 -3.33
CA VAL A 524 9.90 49.35 -3.24
C VAL A 524 9.80 50.84 -3.55
N ASP A 525 10.43 51.67 -2.72
CA ASP A 525 10.52 53.14 -2.89
C ASP A 525 9.18 53.88 -3.09
N GLY A 526 8.08 53.31 -2.59
CA GLY A 526 6.75 53.89 -2.71
C GLY A 526 6.06 53.63 -4.05
N GLU A 527 6.64 52.79 -4.91
CA GLU A 527 5.97 52.26 -6.10
C GLU A 527 5.13 51.02 -5.72
N ASP A 528 3.86 51.06 -6.13
CA ASP A 528 2.91 49.95 -6.07
C ASP A 528 3.43 48.87 -7.03
N PRO A 529 3.54 47.58 -6.66
CA PRO A 529 3.89 46.49 -7.57
C PRO A 529 2.87 46.44 -8.73
N PHE A 530 3.11 47.22 -9.77
CA PHE A 530 2.10 47.64 -10.75
C PHE A 530 1.61 46.49 -11.66
N TYR A 531 2.12 45.27 -11.48
CA TYR A 531 2.04 44.21 -12.47
C TYR A 531 1.69 42.82 -11.94
N ASP A 532 1.35 42.69 -10.65
CA ASP A 532 0.86 41.44 -10.01
C ASP A 532 1.65 40.20 -10.48
N SER A 533 2.98 40.29 -10.63
CA SER A 533 3.79 39.27 -11.32
C SER A 533 5.06 38.93 -10.54
N PRO A 534 5.47 37.64 -10.51
CA PRO A 534 6.76 37.23 -9.94
C PRO A 534 7.97 37.94 -10.56
N CYS A 535 7.83 38.51 -11.76
CA CYS A 535 8.88 39.35 -12.37
C CYS A 535 9.27 40.56 -11.51
N TRP A 536 8.35 41.05 -10.67
CA TRP A 536 8.64 42.10 -9.70
C TRP A 536 9.76 41.68 -8.75
N ILE A 537 9.71 40.44 -8.25
CA ILE A 537 10.73 39.88 -7.32
C ILE A 537 12.11 39.91 -7.96
N ASN A 538 12.22 39.56 -9.25
CA ASN A 538 13.50 39.62 -9.98
C ASN A 538 13.99 41.06 -10.23
N THR A 539 13.08 42.04 -10.38
CA THR A 539 13.47 43.46 -10.48
C THR A 539 13.92 44.07 -9.15
N VAL A 540 13.40 43.57 -8.03
CA VAL A 540 13.69 44.07 -6.66
C VAL A 540 15.03 43.54 -6.10
N ASN A 541 15.59 42.49 -6.70
CA ASN A 541 16.87 41.86 -6.30
C ASN A 541 18.07 42.84 -6.29
N ALA A 542 17.95 44.02 -6.90
CA ALA A 542 18.99 45.06 -6.88
C ALA A 542 19.05 45.89 -5.59
N SER A 543 18.04 45.83 -4.71
CA SER A 543 17.82 46.85 -3.66
C SER A 543 17.78 46.35 -2.21
N VAL A 544 17.73 45.03 -1.97
CA VAL A 544 17.46 44.45 -0.64
C VAL A 544 18.70 43.78 -0.04
N THR A 545 18.98 44.01 1.25
CA THR A 545 20.15 43.48 1.96
C THR A 545 19.93 42.09 2.60
N ASP A 546 18.68 41.69 2.79
CA ASP A 546 18.31 40.37 3.33
C ASP A 546 17.65 39.53 2.23
N VAL A 547 18.27 38.39 1.91
CA VAL A 547 17.81 37.49 0.83
C VAL A 547 16.83 36.47 1.40
N THR A 548 15.56 36.63 1.10
CA THR A 548 14.47 35.69 1.39
C THR A 548 13.83 35.19 0.09
N VAL A 549 13.73 33.88 -0.09
CA VAL A 549 13.06 33.26 -1.26
C VAL A 549 11.58 33.66 -1.26
N GLY A 550 10.98 33.84 -2.44
CA GLY A 550 9.60 34.32 -2.59
C GLY A 550 9.37 35.80 -2.24
N ILE A 551 10.39 36.52 -1.76
CA ILE A 551 10.32 37.97 -1.45
C ILE A 551 11.36 38.76 -2.25
N SER A 552 12.60 38.26 -2.29
CA SER A 552 13.76 38.91 -2.95
C SER A 552 14.36 38.10 -4.09
N TYR A 553 13.98 36.82 -4.22
CA TYR A 553 14.35 35.92 -5.30
C TYR A 553 13.25 34.87 -5.54
N VAL A 554 12.95 34.55 -6.81
CA VAL A 554 11.91 33.58 -7.22
C VAL A 554 12.40 32.14 -6.95
N PRO A 555 11.58 31.22 -6.42
CA PRO A 555 12.03 29.85 -6.15
C PRO A 555 12.52 29.15 -7.43
N PRO A 556 13.53 28.25 -7.34
CA PRO A 556 14.19 27.64 -8.49
C PRO A 556 13.26 27.08 -9.58
N ASN A 557 12.14 26.46 -9.20
CA ASN A 557 11.17 25.89 -10.13
C ASN A 557 10.47 26.95 -11.01
N LEU A 558 10.31 28.17 -10.48
CA LEU A 558 9.74 29.32 -11.19
C LEU A 558 10.83 30.25 -11.74
N TYR A 559 12.08 30.13 -11.30
CA TYR A 559 13.17 31.00 -11.72
C TYR A 559 13.53 30.83 -13.20
N GLU A 560 13.51 29.59 -13.70
CA GLU A 560 13.75 29.30 -15.12
C GLU A 560 12.65 29.87 -16.02
N ILE A 561 11.44 30.05 -15.47
CA ILE A 561 10.27 30.58 -16.17
C ILE A 561 10.28 32.10 -16.17
N PHE A 562 10.42 32.70 -14.99
CA PHE A 562 10.45 34.15 -14.80
C PHE A 562 11.87 34.70 -14.94
N ASP A 563 12.65 34.21 -15.90
CA ASP A 563 14.00 34.70 -16.14
C ASP A 563 13.99 36.16 -16.64
N GLN A 564 15.18 36.75 -16.78
CA GLN A 564 15.29 38.14 -17.23
C GLN A 564 14.69 38.35 -18.63
N ASP A 565 14.79 37.38 -19.53
CA ASP A 565 14.32 37.52 -20.91
C ASP A 565 12.79 37.45 -20.98
N TYR A 566 12.16 36.53 -20.25
CA TYR A 566 10.72 36.44 -20.06
C TYR A 566 10.20 37.72 -19.39
N CYS A 567 10.78 38.11 -18.27
CA CYS A 567 10.31 39.26 -17.51
C CYS A 567 10.50 40.60 -18.22
N THR A 568 11.42 40.70 -19.18
CA THR A 568 11.64 41.93 -19.96
C THR A 568 11.15 41.83 -21.39
N CYS A 569 10.48 40.74 -21.78
CA CYS A 569 10.04 40.51 -23.16
C CYS A 569 11.21 40.63 -24.18
N GLY A 570 12.43 40.28 -23.78
CA GLY A 570 13.64 40.48 -24.59
C GLY A 570 14.03 41.95 -24.87
N TYR A 571 13.39 42.94 -24.23
CA TYR A 571 13.74 44.36 -24.38
C TYR A 571 15.01 44.77 -23.59
N ALA A 572 15.54 43.91 -22.73
CA ALA A 572 16.76 44.20 -21.98
C ALA A 572 18.05 43.97 -22.78
N HIS A 573 18.15 44.57 -23.97
CA HIS A 573 19.47 44.99 -24.44
C HIS A 573 19.81 46.37 -23.87
N ILE A 574 20.65 46.37 -22.83
CA ILE A 574 21.53 47.47 -22.39
C ILE A 574 20.90 48.48 -21.42
N CYS A 575 20.99 48.20 -20.11
CA CYS A 575 21.40 49.22 -19.13
C CYS A 575 22.88 49.04 -18.78
N LYS A 576 23.75 49.29 -19.77
CA LYS A 576 25.14 49.67 -19.54
C LYS A 576 25.28 51.11 -20.03
N ARG A 577 24.87 52.09 -19.22
CA ARG A 577 25.33 53.47 -19.41
C ARG A 577 26.59 53.67 -18.60
N LEU A 578 27.65 54.06 -19.30
CA LEU A 578 28.95 54.34 -18.71
C LEU A 578 28.98 55.61 -17.86
N ASP A 579 27.93 56.45 -17.83
CA ASP A 579 27.99 57.73 -17.11
C ASP A 579 26.61 58.17 -16.55
N GLY A 580 26.40 58.07 -15.22
CA GLY A 580 25.36 58.82 -14.47
C GLY A 580 24.15 58.05 -13.91
N GLY A 581 23.77 58.34 -12.65
CA GLY A 581 22.78 57.65 -11.82
C GLY A 581 21.31 57.83 -12.22
N CYS A 582 20.48 56.89 -11.74
CA CYS A 582 19.11 56.59 -12.17
C CYS A 582 18.22 57.80 -12.45
#